data_AF-A0AAE4FP89-F1
#
_entry.id   AF-A0AAE4FP89-F1
#
_cell.length_a   1.000
_cell.length_b   1.000
_cell.length_c   1.000
_cell.angle_alpha   90.00
_cell.angle_beta   90.00
_cell.angle_gamma   90.00
#
_symmetry.space_group_name_H-M   'P 1'
#
loop_
_entity.id
_entity.type
_entity.pdbx_description
1 polymer ?
#
loop_
_entity_poly.entity_id
_entity_poly.type
_entity_poly.pdbx_seq_one_letter_code
_entity_poly.pdbx_strand_id
1 'polypeptide(L)'
;MQATLEQIWHAARQGEPTAIATLINRSLHPKGIHVLARRQGSCLQIMLEATKSLPPDRCLQYILKGLRKLDPDGILNVRLHGRLLGDEWPEWTETLELKTTLPSSAPPAVQSTATPVLKIPVDAAIVANGIEKTVTPAMIGTSPAIQLPATALPIVPEPATPVLKRTHPGLLLLGLGTSLILAWVWYVQNVLPEGLSDLPNWASFASNPSSNTPSPAPEAAPTATPDSSTPAPVTVPERQTIRLKAVGDMVPGTSYPVRRKPQDPNSLLAKIKPYLQGADILFGNYESTLTNHPYPFKNTSKGMVFAFRSPPEYAKIFQAVGFNVLNIANNHSYDFNEKGFRDTMRSIEQAGMKAVGDKDQIVYITANGITTAWIGFATYHGQNRVQDIKAGQALVKKANQNADVVVISFHAGAEGADAVRTRNKVEYFYGEDRGNIVQFSRAMVDAGADLILGHGPHVPRALELYNGRLIAYSLGNFLGYKSFSTVGNLGKSLILEAELDATGQFVGGKVIPVKLDDSGIPQLDNNFATVKLIRNLTQSDFPQTPLTIGRFGELSPPEPISPSPSSPSPGEKP
;
A
#
# COMPACT_ATOMS: atom_id res chain seq x y z
N MET A 1 18.63 -1.37 -50.98
CA MET A 1 17.22 -0.99 -51.14
C MET A 1 16.64 -0.81 -49.73
N GLN A 2 16.34 0.42 -49.29
CA GLN A 2 15.76 0.62 -47.96
C GLN A 2 14.33 0.08 -47.95
N ALA A 3 14.00 -0.78 -46.99
CA ALA A 3 12.65 -1.31 -46.84
C ALA A 3 11.65 -0.16 -46.62
N THR A 4 10.49 -0.23 -47.27
CA THR A 4 9.43 0.76 -47.08
C THR A 4 8.86 0.68 -45.66
N LEU A 5 8.21 1.74 -45.18
CA LEU A 5 7.63 1.76 -43.84
C LEU A 5 6.59 0.65 -43.65
N GLU A 6 5.83 0.32 -44.70
CA GLU A 6 4.89 -0.80 -44.67
C GLU A 6 5.58 -2.15 -44.53
N GLN A 7 6.70 -2.37 -45.23
CA GLN A 7 7.49 -3.59 -45.11
C GLN A 7 8.06 -3.74 -43.69
N ILE A 8 8.54 -2.64 -43.10
CA ILE A 8 9.04 -2.62 -41.71
C ILE A 8 7.90 -2.92 -40.74
N TRP A 9 6.72 -2.35 -40.96
CA TRP A 9 5.56 -2.59 -40.08
C TRP A 9 5.07 -4.02 -40.16
N HIS A 10 4.99 -4.61 -41.36
CA HIS A 10 4.61 -6.00 -41.55
C HIS A 10 5.62 -6.95 -40.90
N ALA A 11 6.92 -6.75 -41.12
CA ALA A 11 7.97 -7.54 -40.47
C ALA A 11 7.91 -7.43 -38.93
N ALA A 12 7.66 -6.24 -38.40
CA ALA A 12 7.52 -6.04 -36.96
C ALA A 12 6.31 -6.78 -36.36
N ARG A 13 5.18 -6.88 -37.09
CA ARG A 13 4.03 -7.72 -36.65
C ARG A 13 4.35 -9.21 -36.66
N GLN A 14 5.21 -9.68 -37.55
CA GLN A 14 5.71 -11.06 -37.54
C GLN A 14 6.70 -11.34 -36.40
N GLY A 15 6.99 -10.33 -35.55
CA GLY A 15 7.88 -10.46 -34.41
C GLY A 15 9.36 -10.36 -34.77
N GLU A 16 9.71 -9.79 -35.93
CA GLU A 16 11.11 -9.56 -36.32
C GLU A 16 11.76 -8.48 -35.44
N PRO A 17 12.78 -8.82 -34.64
CA PRO A 17 13.31 -7.92 -33.62
C PRO A 17 13.94 -6.65 -34.22
N THR A 18 14.65 -6.76 -35.35
CA THR A 18 15.27 -5.60 -36.01
C THR A 18 14.23 -4.62 -36.54
N ALA A 19 13.10 -5.13 -37.06
CA ALA A 19 12.00 -4.29 -37.53
C ALA A 19 11.29 -3.59 -36.36
N ILE A 20 11.09 -4.29 -35.24
CA ILE A 20 10.55 -3.73 -34.00
C ILE A 20 11.45 -2.61 -33.45
N ALA A 21 12.76 -2.85 -33.35
CA ALA A 21 13.73 -1.84 -32.92
C ALA A 21 13.72 -0.62 -33.86
N THR A 22 13.61 -0.84 -35.16
CA THR A 22 13.53 0.24 -36.16
C THR A 22 12.30 1.12 -35.93
N LEU A 23 11.12 0.52 -35.68
CA LEU A 23 9.90 1.29 -35.37
C LEU A 23 10.03 2.09 -34.08
N ILE A 24 10.62 1.52 -33.04
CA ILE A 24 10.81 2.18 -31.75
C ILE A 24 11.81 3.34 -31.88
N ASN A 25 12.91 3.13 -32.60
CA ASN A 25 13.95 4.13 -32.83
C ASN A 25 13.43 5.36 -33.58
N ARG A 26 12.43 5.24 -34.45
CA ARG A 26 11.82 6.42 -35.11
C ARG A 26 11.30 7.45 -34.11
N SER A 27 10.85 7.01 -32.94
CA SER A 27 10.32 7.89 -31.91
C SER A 27 11.33 8.22 -30.80
N LEU A 28 12.28 7.34 -30.54
CA LEU A 28 13.20 7.45 -29.40
C LEU A 28 14.61 7.95 -29.80
N HIS A 29 15.05 7.69 -31.02
CA HIS A 29 16.35 8.17 -31.51
C HIS A 29 16.46 9.70 -31.54
N PRO A 30 15.43 10.48 -31.96
CA PRO A 30 15.47 11.94 -31.85
C PRO A 30 15.60 12.47 -30.42
N LYS A 31 15.32 11.62 -29.41
CA LYS A 31 15.43 11.93 -27.99
C LYS A 31 16.77 11.48 -27.39
N GLY A 32 17.70 11.03 -28.22
CA GLY A 32 19.02 10.54 -27.79
C GLY A 32 18.99 9.15 -27.16
N ILE A 33 17.97 8.34 -27.46
CA ILE A 33 17.84 6.96 -26.97
C ILE A 33 17.97 6.00 -28.15
N HIS A 34 18.97 5.14 -28.13
CA HIS A 34 19.19 4.10 -29.13
C HIS A 34 18.63 2.77 -28.65
N VAL A 35 17.84 2.10 -29.48
CA VAL A 35 17.18 0.84 -29.14
C VAL A 35 17.73 -0.29 -29.99
N LEU A 36 18.12 -1.37 -29.32
CA LEU A 36 18.47 -2.64 -29.93
C LEU A 36 17.44 -3.68 -29.48
N ALA A 37 17.13 -4.65 -30.34
CA ALA A 37 16.25 -5.74 -29.97
C ALA A 37 16.78 -7.08 -30.49
N ARG A 38 16.53 -8.14 -29.72
CA ARG A 38 16.80 -9.52 -30.07
C ARG A 38 15.65 -10.39 -29.62
N ARG A 39 15.35 -11.45 -30.37
CA ARG A 39 14.36 -12.45 -29.97
C ARG A 39 15.04 -13.74 -29.55
N GLN A 40 14.57 -14.33 -28.45
CA GLN A 40 14.96 -15.65 -27.99
C GLN A 40 13.68 -16.45 -27.68
N GLY A 41 13.30 -17.35 -28.59
CA GLY A 41 12.02 -18.06 -28.52
C GLY A 41 10.83 -17.09 -28.50
N SER A 42 10.01 -17.18 -27.46
CA SER A 42 8.85 -16.31 -27.24
C SER A 42 9.16 -15.03 -26.46
N CYS A 43 10.43 -14.79 -26.10
CA CYS A 43 10.85 -13.59 -25.38
C CYS A 43 11.54 -12.60 -26.32
N LEU A 44 11.06 -11.35 -26.32
CA LEU A 44 11.71 -10.23 -26.99
C LEU A 44 12.57 -9.46 -25.98
N GLN A 45 13.87 -9.43 -26.19
CA GLN A 45 14.81 -8.63 -25.42
C GLN A 45 15.02 -7.29 -26.11
N ILE A 46 14.85 -6.19 -25.37
CA ILE A 46 15.04 -4.83 -25.87
C ILE A 46 16.04 -4.12 -24.95
N MET A 47 17.11 -3.57 -25.53
CA MET A 47 18.09 -2.73 -24.85
C MET A 47 17.86 -1.28 -25.25
N LEU A 48 17.73 -0.38 -24.27
CA LEU A 48 17.73 1.06 -24.47
C LEU A 48 19.06 1.64 -23.97
N GLU A 49 19.75 2.34 -24.85
CA GLU A 49 21.01 3.01 -24.57
C GLU A 49 20.84 4.52 -24.68
N ALA A 50 21.31 5.26 -23.68
CA ALA A 50 21.27 6.72 -23.70
C ALA A 50 22.46 7.32 -22.95
N THR A 51 22.74 8.61 -23.18
CA THR A 51 23.81 9.32 -22.45
C THR A 51 23.44 9.69 -21.02
N LYS A 52 22.21 9.39 -20.59
CA LYS A 52 21.68 9.62 -19.24
C LYS A 52 20.85 8.41 -18.81
N SER A 53 20.85 8.14 -17.51
CA SER A 53 20.07 7.04 -16.92
C SER A 53 18.59 7.19 -17.25
N LEU A 54 18.01 6.11 -17.77
CA LEU A 54 16.63 6.08 -18.24
C LEU A 54 15.71 5.54 -17.14
N PRO A 55 14.58 6.21 -16.83
CA PRO A 55 13.64 5.71 -15.83
C PRO A 55 12.95 4.42 -16.35
N PRO A 56 13.14 3.26 -15.67
CA PRO A 56 12.65 1.96 -16.14
C PRO A 56 11.15 1.97 -16.47
N ASP A 57 10.34 2.56 -15.59
CA ASP A 57 8.89 2.58 -15.72
C ASP A 57 8.39 3.34 -16.95
N ARG A 58 9.01 4.48 -17.30
CA ARG A 58 8.59 5.24 -18.48
C ARG A 58 8.98 4.51 -19.77
N CYS A 59 10.17 3.92 -19.79
CA CYS A 59 10.63 3.10 -20.89
C CYS A 59 9.71 1.88 -21.06
N LEU A 60 9.40 1.20 -19.96
CA LEU A 60 8.52 0.04 -19.95
C LEU A 60 7.11 0.37 -20.42
N GLN A 61 6.49 1.41 -19.87
CA GLN A 61 5.14 1.84 -20.27
C GLN A 61 5.09 2.22 -21.75
N TYR A 62 6.09 2.96 -22.24
CA TYR A 62 6.18 3.35 -23.64
C TYR A 62 6.30 2.14 -24.57
N ILE A 63 7.22 1.23 -24.24
CA ILE A 63 7.51 0.03 -25.04
C ILE A 63 6.33 -0.94 -25.02
N LEU A 64 5.74 -1.22 -23.85
CA LEU A 64 4.57 -2.09 -23.74
C LEU A 64 3.34 -1.52 -24.47
N LYS A 65 3.10 -0.21 -24.38
CA LYS A 65 2.02 0.43 -25.15
C LYS A 65 2.22 0.25 -26.65
N GLY A 66 3.45 0.42 -27.13
CA GLY A 66 3.81 0.20 -28.52
C GLY A 66 3.64 -1.25 -28.96
N LEU A 67 4.18 -2.20 -28.19
CA LEU A 67 4.13 -3.63 -28.49
C LEU A 67 2.72 -4.21 -28.40
N ARG A 68 1.88 -3.76 -27.47
CA ARG A 68 0.46 -4.17 -27.41
C ARG A 68 -0.34 -3.66 -28.60
N LYS A 69 -0.02 -2.47 -29.12
CA LYS A 69 -0.65 -1.94 -30.32
C LYS A 69 -0.16 -2.64 -31.59
N LEU A 70 1.12 -3.00 -31.62
CA LEU A 70 1.72 -3.76 -32.72
C LEU A 70 1.23 -5.21 -32.74
N ASP A 71 1.00 -5.79 -31.56
CA ASP A 71 0.59 -7.17 -31.33
C ASP A 71 1.47 -8.19 -32.09
N PRO A 72 2.77 -8.28 -31.79
CA PRO A 72 3.70 -9.09 -32.59
C PRO A 72 3.52 -10.60 -32.35
N ASP A 73 3.67 -11.37 -33.42
CA ASP A 73 3.39 -12.80 -33.44
C ASP A 73 4.47 -13.63 -32.72
N GLY A 74 4.00 -14.55 -31.88
CA GLY A 74 4.83 -15.47 -31.12
C GLY A 74 5.74 -14.81 -30.07
N ILE A 75 5.52 -13.53 -29.73
CA ILE A 75 6.17 -12.87 -28.60
C ILE A 75 5.19 -12.85 -27.42
N LEU A 76 5.51 -13.63 -26.39
CA LEU A 76 4.71 -13.77 -25.17
C LEU A 76 5.28 -12.94 -24.03
N ASN A 77 6.60 -12.74 -24.00
CA ASN A 77 7.29 -12.02 -22.94
C ASN A 77 8.23 -10.97 -23.52
N VAL A 78 8.46 -9.90 -22.77
CA VAL A 78 9.41 -8.85 -23.12
C VAL A 78 10.35 -8.65 -21.94
N ARG A 79 11.65 -8.66 -22.22
CA ARG A 79 12.68 -8.26 -21.27
C ARG A 79 13.30 -6.95 -21.72
N LEU A 80 13.24 -5.94 -20.87
CA LEU A 80 13.71 -4.59 -21.14
C LEU A 80 14.96 -4.31 -20.32
N HIS A 81 15.97 -3.73 -20.95
CA HIS A 81 17.21 -3.33 -20.31
C HIS A 81 17.47 -1.85 -20.57
N GLY A 82 17.93 -1.10 -19.59
CA GLY A 82 18.44 0.25 -19.77
C GLY A 82 19.89 0.35 -19.36
N ARG A 83 20.70 1.06 -20.15
CA ARG A 83 22.11 1.33 -19.83
C ARG A 83 22.56 2.69 -20.33
N LEU A 84 23.67 3.17 -19.76
CA LEU A 84 24.38 4.32 -20.30
C LEU A 84 25.14 3.93 -21.57
N LEU A 85 25.23 4.86 -22.50
CA LEU A 85 25.94 4.68 -23.76
C LEU A 85 27.43 4.40 -23.49
N GLY A 86 27.90 3.23 -23.92
CA GLY A 86 29.29 2.78 -23.73
C GLY A 86 29.49 1.77 -22.60
N ASP A 87 28.48 1.55 -21.75
CA ASP A 87 28.57 0.56 -20.68
C ASP A 87 28.35 -0.87 -21.20
N GLU A 88 29.14 -1.81 -20.69
CA GLU A 88 28.99 -3.23 -21.04
C GLU A 88 27.72 -3.85 -20.42
N TRP A 89 27.31 -3.38 -19.23
CA TRP A 89 26.24 -3.98 -18.43
C TRP A 89 25.03 -3.04 -18.25
N PRO A 90 23.80 -3.59 -18.13
CA PRO A 90 22.60 -2.78 -17.90
C PRO A 90 22.51 -2.22 -16.47
N GLU A 91 22.10 -0.96 -16.35
CA GLU A 91 21.75 -0.30 -15.08
C GLU A 91 20.53 -0.94 -14.43
N TRP A 92 19.59 -1.43 -15.25
CA TRP A 92 18.38 -2.09 -14.80
C TRP A 92 17.85 -3.09 -15.85
N THR A 93 17.08 -4.07 -15.38
CA THR A 93 16.44 -5.09 -16.20
C THR A 93 15.04 -5.39 -15.69
N GLU A 94 14.05 -5.35 -16.57
CA GLU A 94 12.65 -5.66 -16.30
C GLU A 94 12.19 -6.81 -17.19
N THR A 95 11.41 -7.77 -16.69
CA THR A 95 10.82 -8.85 -17.52
C THR A 95 9.33 -8.94 -17.26
N LEU A 96 8.51 -8.90 -18.31
CA LEU A 96 7.06 -8.92 -18.19
C LEU A 96 6.40 -9.75 -19.28
N GLU A 97 5.20 -10.25 -18.99
CA GLU A 97 4.35 -10.92 -19.97
C GLU A 97 3.62 -9.90 -20.86
N LEU A 98 3.75 -10.08 -22.17
CA LEU A 98 3.05 -9.33 -23.20
C LEU A 98 1.69 -9.96 -23.52
N LYS A 99 1.60 -11.30 -23.53
CA LYS A 99 0.38 -12.08 -23.83
C LYS A 99 0.23 -13.18 -22.80
N THR A 100 -0.95 -13.28 -22.18
CA THR A 100 -1.27 -14.33 -21.22
C THR A 100 -1.62 -15.63 -21.95
N THR A 101 -0.93 -16.73 -21.67
CA THR A 101 -1.34 -18.05 -22.19
C THR A 101 -2.40 -18.64 -21.27
N LEU A 102 -3.60 -18.93 -21.81
CA LEU A 102 -4.57 -19.78 -21.13
C LEU A 102 -3.99 -21.21 -21.02
N PRO A 103 -4.14 -21.90 -19.88
CA PRO A 103 -3.78 -23.32 -19.81
C PRO A 103 -4.69 -24.14 -20.74
N SER A 104 -4.07 -25.00 -21.54
CA SER A 104 -4.75 -25.93 -22.45
C SER A 104 -5.66 -26.87 -21.65
N SER A 105 -6.98 -26.73 -21.83
CA SER A 105 -7.98 -27.64 -21.26
C SER A 105 -8.01 -28.96 -22.03
N ALA A 106 -7.28 -29.97 -21.56
CA ALA A 106 -7.58 -31.36 -21.87
C ALA A 106 -8.44 -31.93 -20.73
N PRO A 107 -9.68 -32.40 -20.98
CA PRO A 107 -10.52 -32.95 -19.92
C PRO A 107 -10.11 -34.39 -19.55
N PRO A 108 -10.21 -34.80 -18.28
CA PRO A 108 -10.04 -36.20 -17.90
C PRO A 108 -11.23 -37.05 -18.36
N ALA A 109 -10.94 -38.26 -18.83
CA ALA A 109 -11.93 -39.24 -19.27
C ALA A 109 -12.87 -39.64 -18.13
N VAL A 110 -14.18 -39.54 -18.35
CA VAL A 110 -15.21 -40.11 -17.46
C VAL A 110 -16.14 -40.99 -18.27
N GLN A 111 -16.36 -42.19 -17.72
CA GLN A 111 -17.07 -43.33 -18.30
C GLN A 111 -18.57 -43.06 -18.49
N SER A 112 -19.09 -43.69 -19.54
CA SER A 112 -20.48 -43.66 -20.00
C SER A 112 -21.41 -44.45 -19.07
N THR A 113 -22.56 -43.88 -18.72
CA THR A 113 -23.83 -44.62 -18.59
C THR A 113 -24.98 -43.79 -19.14
N ALA A 114 -25.91 -44.47 -19.80
CA ALA A 114 -26.87 -43.94 -20.77
C ALA A 114 -28.24 -43.52 -20.18
N THR A 115 -28.81 -42.48 -20.80
CA THR A 115 -30.22 -42.08 -21.12
C THR A 115 -31.43 -42.82 -20.49
N PRO A 116 -32.64 -42.19 -20.37
CA PRO A 116 -33.39 -41.68 -21.53
C PRO A 116 -34.15 -40.35 -21.42
N VAL A 117 -34.53 -39.92 -22.63
CA VAL A 117 -35.15 -38.69 -23.14
C VAL A 117 -36.65 -38.61 -22.83
N LEU A 118 -37.19 -37.39 -22.69
CA LEU A 118 -38.58 -37.10 -23.05
C LEU A 118 -38.68 -35.83 -23.91
N LYS A 119 -39.58 -35.87 -24.91
CA LYS A 119 -39.70 -34.97 -26.06
C LYS A 119 -41.12 -34.37 -26.13
N ILE A 120 -41.21 -33.06 -26.42
CA ILE A 120 -42.19 -32.36 -27.31
C ILE A 120 -43.61 -32.13 -26.70
N PRO A 121 -44.44 -31.10 -27.09
CA PRO A 121 -44.35 -30.14 -28.22
C PRO A 121 -44.55 -28.63 -27.93
N VAL A 122 -44.29 -27.86 -28.98
CA VAL A 122 -44.71 -26.47 -29.26
C VAL A 122 -46.02 -26.52 -30.05
N ASP A 123 -46.94 -25.57 -29.80
CA ASP A 123 -48.00 -25.19 -30.76
C ASP A 123 -48.13 -23.66 -30.87
N ALA A 124 -48.47 -23.23 -32.08
CA ALA A 124 -48.56 -21.86 -32.58
C ALA A 124 -50.01 -21.41 -32.79
N ALA A 125 -50.22 -20.08 -32.94
CA ALA A 125 -51.31 -19.35 -33.63
C ALA A 125 -51.76 -18.10 -32.84
N ILE A 126 -52.19 -16.94 -33.36
CA ILE A 126 -52.49 -16.39 -34.71
C ILE A 126 -52.74 -14.87 -34.54
N VAL A 127 -52.18 -14.05 -35.45
CA VAL A 127 -52.75 -12.90 -36.22
C VAL A 127 -53.54 -11.77 -35.52
N ALA A 128 -53.12 -10.51 -35.73
CA ALA A 128 -53.82 -9.54 -36.62
C ALA A 128 -53.25 -8.10 -36.60
N ASN A 129 -52.86 -7.63 -37.80
CA ASN A 129 -53.03 -6.29 -38.43
C ASN A 129 -52.60 -5.04 -37.63
N GLY A 130 -51.68 -4.19 -38.12
CA GLY A 130 -51.74 -3.40 -39.37
C GLY A 130 -52.18 -1.96 -38.99
N ILE A 131 -51.41 -0.89 -39.24
CA ILE A 131 -51.36 -0.13 -40.51
C ILE A 131 -50.21 0.92 -40.44
N GLU A 132 -49.69 1.23 -41.62
CA GLU A 132 -48.55 2.07 -41.99
C GLU A 132 -48.70 3.60 -41.86
N LYS A 133 -47.51 4.24 -41.82
CA LYS A 133 -47.05 5.48 -42.51
C LYS A 133 -47.74 6.83 -42.23
N THR A 134 -46.90 7.82 -41.87
CA THR A 134 -46.64 8.99 -42.75
C THR A 134 -45.42 9.79 -42.29
N VAL A 135 -44.67 10.28 -43.28
CA VAL A 135 -43.55 11.22 -43.19
C VAL A 135 -44.05 12.57 -43.70
N THR A 136 -43.69 13.68 -43.04
CA THR A 136 -43.17 14.92 -43.67
C THR A 136 -42.78 16.00 -42.63
N PRO A 137 -41.89 16.95 -42.98
CA PRO A 137 -41.13 17.79 -42.04
C PRO A 137 -41.55 19.27 -42.05
N ALA A 138 -41.13 20.02 -41.02
CA ALA A 138 -40.60 21.39 -41.03
C ALA A 138 -40.88 22.09 -39.69
N MET A 139 -39.89 22.82 -39.16
CA MET A 139 -40.04 24.23 -38.76
C MET A 139 -38.70 24.77 -38.22
N ILE A 140 -38.38 25.93 -38.76
CA ILE A 140 -37.20 26.77 -38.55
C ILE A 140 -37.35 27.53 -37.23
N GLY A 141 -36.26 27.65 -36.47
CA GLY A 141 -36.20 28.50 -35.27
C GLY A 141 -34.77 28.96 -34.99
N THR A 142 -34.46 30.18 -35.41
CA THR A 142 -33.18 30.89 -35.25
C THR A 142 -33.13 31.71 -33.96
N SER A 143 -31.94 31.77 -33.30
CA SER A 143 -31.27 32.95 -32.66
C SER A 143 -30.50 32.56 -31.38
N PRO A 144 -29.53 33.36 -30.90
CA PRO A 144 -28.29 33.75 -31.57
C PRO A 144 -27.02 33.51 -30.71
N ALA A 145 -25.86 33.55 -31.36
CA ALA A 145 -24.54 33.42 -30.74
C ALA A 145 -24.10 34.71 -30.01
N ILE A 146 -23.55 34.57 -28.80
CA ILE A 146 -22.89 35.64 -28.06
C ILE A 146 -21.38 35.58 -28.35
N GLN A 147 -20.87 36.71 -28.84
CA GLN A 147 -19.48 36.96 -29.20
C GLN A 147 -18.77 37.62 -28.01
N LEU A 148 -17.64 37.08 -27.56
CA LEU A 148 -16.77 37.70 -26.55
C LEU A 148 -15.50 38.25 -27.23
N PRO A 149 -15.01 39.45 -26.87
CA PRO A 149 -13.90 40.08 -27.58
C PRO A 149 -12.54 39.57 -27.09
N ALA A 150 -11.63 39.39 -28.04
CA ALA A 150 -10.22 39.14 -27.81
C ALA A 150 -9.53 40.42 -27.32
N THR A 151 -8.82 40.32 -26.19
CA THR A 151 -7.85 41.33 -25.75
C THR A 151 -6.47 40.69 -25.71
N ALA A 152 -5.59 41.24 -26.54
CA ALA A 152 -4.17 40.89 -26.62
C ALA A 152 -3.41 41.57 -25.47
N LEU A 153 -2.46 40.85 -24.87
CA LEU A 153 -1.44 41.41 -23.98
C LEU A 153 -0.04 41.06 -24.50
N PRO A 154 0.96 41.93 -24.27
CA PRO A 154 2.18 42.01 -25.06
C PRO A 154 3.26 41.00 -24.64
N ILE A 155 4.06 40.61 -25.63
CA ILE A 155 5.25 39.76 -25.52
C ILE A 155 6.38 40.58 -24.90
N VAL A 156 6.98 40.07 -23.81
CA VAL A 156 8.23 40.58 -23.21
C VAL A 156 9.38 39.68 -23.69
N PRO A 157 10.51 40.23 -24.18
CA PRO A 157 11.63 39.42 -24.67
C PRO A 157 12.54 38.94 -23.52
N GLU A 158 12.98 37.68 -23.58
CA GLU A 158 14.01 37.11 -22.71
C GLU A 158 15.40 37.73 -22.98
N PRO A 159 16.25 37.94 -21.96
CA PRO A 159 17.65 38.30 -22.17
C PRO A 159 18.52 37.08 -22.48
N ALA A 160 19.37 37.24 -23.49
CA ALA A 160 20.35 36.26 -23.95
C ALA A 160 21.41 35.94 -22.88
N THR A 161 21.76 34.65 -22.75
CA THR A 161 22.98 34.19 -22.05
C THR A 161 24.05 33.80 -23.08
N PRO A 162 25.34 34.05 -22.79
CA PRO A 162 26.39 33.99 -23.80
C PRO A 162 26.93 32.58 -24.05
N VAL A 163 27.26 32.35 -25.31
CA VAL A 163 28.00 31.18 -25.84
C VAL A 163 29.44 31.23 -25.33
N LEU A 164 29.91 30.17 -24.66
CA LEU A 164 31.34 29.89 -24.52
C LEU A 164 31.75 28.65 -25.32
N LYS A 165 32.78 28.85 -26.13
CA LYS A 165 33.32 27.94 -27.14
C LYS A 165 34.08 26.77 -26.51
N ARG A 166 33.96 25.62 -27.18
CA ARG A 166 34.83 24.43 -27.06
C ARG A 166 36.32 24.78 -27.17
N THR A 167 37.12 24.10 -26.35
CA THR A 167 38.51 23.73 -26.68
C THR A 167 38.83 22.35 -26.11
N HIS A 168 39.12 21.39 -27.01
CA HIS A 168 40.00 20.24 -26.76
C HIS A 168 41.33 20.53 -27.47
N PRO A 169 42.47 20.08 -26.92
CA PRO A 169 43.14 18.86 -27.44
C PRO A 169 43.68 18.01 -26.26
N GLY A 170 44.13 16.75 -26.34
CA GLY A 170 44.54 15.88 -27.43
C GLY A 170 45.79 15.10 -26.97
N LEU A 171 45.67 13.75 -26.88
CA LEU A 171 46.70 12.70 -26.85
C LEU A 171 47.78 12.65 -25.74
N LEU A 172 47.86 11.52 -25.03
CA LEU A 172 48.95 10.52 -25.20
C LEU A 172 48.69 9.21 -24.42
N LEU A 173 48.87 8.09 -25.12
CA LEU A 173 48.89 6.70 -24.63
C LEU A 173 50.28 6.33 -24.09
N LEU A 174 50.32 5.54 -23.01
CA LEU A 174 51.22 4.40 -22.70
C LEU A 174 51.57 4.35 -21.20
N GLY A 175 51.26 3.22 -20.54
CA GLY A 175 51.65 2.98 -19.15
C GLY A 175 51.05 1.73 -18.52
N LEU A 176 51.52 0.56 -18.99
CA LEU A 176 51.75 -0.69 -18.26
C LEU A 176 50.73 -1.16 -17.20
N GLY A 177 49.99 -2.21 -17.56
CA GLY A 177 49.44 -3.15 -16.59
C GLY A 177 50.54 -4.00 -15.94
N THR A 178 50.43 -4.19 -14.63
CA THR A 178 50.75 -5.40 -13.86
C THR A 178 50.57 -5.07 -12.38
N SER A 179 50.10 -6.03 -11.60
CA SER A 179 50.03 -6.03 -10.13
C SER A 179 48.75 -5.46 -9.52
N LEU A 180 47.74 -6.33 -9.35
CA LEU A 180 47.05 -6.57 -8.07
C LEU A 180 45.95 -7.66 -8.25
N ILE A 181 46.31 -8.77 -8.89
CA ILE A 181 45.55 -10.04 -8.84
C ILE A 181 46.42 -11.04 -8.07
N LEU A 182 46.84 -10.70 -6.84
CA LEU A 182 47.56 -11.64 -5.95
C LEU A 182 47.34 -11.38 -4.45
N ALA A 183 46.37 -10.56 -4.06
CA ALA A 183 45.98 -10.40 -2.64
C ALA A 183 44.64 -11.08 -2.30
N TRP A 184 43.89 -11.54 -3.31
CA TRP A 184 42.59 -12.19 -3.13
C TRP A 184 42.67 -13.71 -2.99
N VAL A 185 43.76 -14.33 -3.47
CA VAL A 185 43.98 -15.79 -3.42
C VAL A 185 44.55 -16.25 -2.06
N TRP A 186 45.06 -15.33 -1.24
CA TRP A 186 45.57 -15.66 0.10
C TRP A 186 44.51 -15.60 1.21
N TYR A 187 43.48 -14.77 1.05
CA TYR A 187 42.46 -14.56 2.08
C TYR A 187 41.33 -15.61 2.07
N VAL A 188 41.16 -16.34 0.96
CA VAL A 188 40.08 -17.34 0.80
C VAL A 188 40.49 -18.76 1.24
N GLN A 189 41.69 -18.95 1.79
CA GLN A 189 42.18 -20.30 2.14
C GLN A 189 42.45 -20.59 3.63
N ASN A 190 42.22 -19.69 4.60
CA ASN A 190 42.64 -19.98 5.99
C ASN A 190 41.79 -19.41 7.15
N VAL A 191 40.47 -19.63 7.22
CA VAL A 191 39.76 -19.79 8.53
C VAL A 191 38.43 -20.55 8.33
N LEU A 192 38.44 -21.85 8.61
CA LEU A 192 37.29 -22.64 9.05
C LEU A 192 37.79 -23.53 10.19
N PRO A 193 36.94 -23.79 11.20
CA PRO A 193 36.89 -25.13 11.77
C PRO A 193 35.54 -25.78 11.46
N GLU A 194 35.64 -26.99 10.92
CA GLU A 194 34.57 -27.99 10.85
C GLU A 194 34.29 -28.60 12.23
N GLY A 195 33.08 -29.16 12.38
CA GLY A 195 32.78 -30.11 13.46
C GLY A 195 31.30 -30.20 13.81
N LEU A 196 30.50 -30.84 12.95
CA LEU A 196 29.15 -31.35 13.30
C LEU A 196 28.83 -32.57 12.42
N SER A 197 29.32 -33.72 12.87
CA SER A 197 28.90 -35.03 12.39
C SER A 197 28.68 -35.91 13.62
N ASP A 198 27.43 -36.08 13.99
CA ASP A 198 26.88 -37.31 14.58
C ASP A 198 25.43 -37.04 14.96
N LEU A 199 24.47 -37.53 14.16
CA LEU A 199 23.22 -38.12 14.65
C LEU A 199 22.55 -38.91 13.50
N PRO A 200 22.16 -40.19 13.71
CA PRO A 200 21.69 -41.07 12.63
C PRO A 200 20.17 -41.06 12.39
N ASN A 201 19.87 -41.41 11.14
CA ASN A 201 18.66 -41.95 10.49
C ASN A 201 17.39 -42.23 11.33
N TRP A 202 16.25 -41.79 10.79
CA TRP A 202 14.91 -42.18 11.20
C TRP A 202 14.26 -43.08 10.13
N ALA A 203 14.20 -44.39 10.39
CA ALA A 203 13.31 -45.31 9.70
C ALA A 203 13.07 -46.55 10.56
N SER A 204 11.83 -47.05 10.51
CA SER A 204 11.29 -48.31 11.08
C SER A 204 10.85 -48.21 12.56
N PHE A 205 9.68 -48.66 13.03
CA PHE A 205 8.57 -49.53 12.59
C PHE A 205 7.27 -49.01 13.28
N ALA A 206 6.11 -48.92 12.60
CA ALA A 206 4.99 -49.89 12.58
C ALA A 206 4.34 -50.30 13.93
N SER A 207 2.99 -50.24 13.94
CA SER A 207 1.97 -50.94 14.75
C SER A 207 1.56 -50.46 16.17
N ASN A 208 0.29 -50.02 16.24
CA ASN A 208 -0.71 -50.03 17.36
C ASN A 208 -1.00 -51.46 17.91
N PRO A 209 -1.93 -51.70 18.88
CA PRO A 209 -2.68 -50.84 19.84
C PRO A 209 -2.77 -51.43 21.29
N SER A 210 -3.50 -50.77 22.23
CA SER A 210 -4.40 -51.31 23.30
C SER A 210 -4.43 -50.31 24.49
N SER A 211 -5.53 -49.61 24.85
CA SER A 211 -6.84 -49.97 25.44
C SER A 211 -6.83 -50.37 26.93
N ASN A 212 -7.68 -49.66 27.71
CA ASN A 212 -8.39 -50.05 28.96
C ASN A 212 -7.55 -50.09 30.26
N THR A 213 -7.95 -49.66 31.47
CA THR A 213 -9.08 -48.91 32.10
C THR A 213 -8.60 -48.55 33.55
N PRO A 214 -9.34 -47.76 34.38
CA PRO A 214 -8.84 -47.08 35.59
C PRO A 214 -9.15 -47.80 36.92
N SER A 215 -8.53 -47.34 38.03
CA SER A 215 -9.01 -47.45 39.44
C SER A 215 -8.07 -46.67 40.41
N PRO A 216 -8.39 -46.45 41.70
CA PRO A 216 -9.30 -45.43 42.22
C PRO A 216 -8.63 -44.49 43.27
N ALA A 217 -9.44 -43.58 43.83
CA ALA A 217 -9.11 -42.54 44.81
C ALA A 217 -8.51 -43.03 46.15
N PRO A 218 -7.79 -42.16 46.89
CA PRO A 218 -7.63 -42.31 48.32
C PRO A 218 -8.55 -41.36 49.11
N GLU A 219 -9.25 -42.03 50.01
CA GLU A 219 -9.86 -41.68 51.30
C GLU A 219 -9.45 -40.37 51.99
N ALA A 220 -10.46 -39.76 52.61
CA ALA A 220 -10.40 -38.51 53.36
C ALA A 220 -9.81 -38.69 54.77
N ALA A 221 -9.05 -37.69 55.21
CA ALA A 221 -8.62 -37.47 56.60
C ALA A 221 -8.91 -36.00 56.99
N PRO A 222 -8.98 -35.67 58.29
CA PRO A 222 -10.02 -34.80 58.84
C PRO A 222 -9.71 -33.30 58.76
N THR A 223 -10.81 -32.54 58.79
CA THR A 223 -10.93 -31.08 58.82
C THR A 223 -10.03 -30.44 59.88
N ALA A 224 -8.99 -29.74 59.44
CA ALA A 224 -8.34 -28.70 60.21
C ALA A 224 -9.05 -27.37 59.91
N THR A 225 -9.54 -26.71 60.95
CA THR A 225 -10.02 -25.32 60.93
C THR A 225 -8.90 -24.40 60.42
N PRO A 226 -9.13 -23.55 59.39
CA PRO A 226 -8.15 -22.58 58.99
C PRO A 226 -8.15 -21.40 59.97
N ASP A 227 -6.98 -21.17 60.58
CA ASP A 227 -6.67 -19.91 61.25
C ASP A 227 -6.77 -18.77 60.23
N SER A 228 -7.75 -17.90 60.43
CA SER A 228 -8.01 -16.71 59.63
C SER A 228 -6.98 -15.63 59.95
N SER A 229 -5.79 -15.72 59.35
CA SER A 229 -4.84 -14.60 59.30
C SER A 229 -3.90 -14.64 58.08
N THR A 230 -4.41 -15.04 56.92
CA THR A 230 -3.74 -14.71 55.65
C THR A 230 -4.25 -13.34 55.18
N PRO A 231 -3.39 -12.32 55.03
CA PRO A 231 -3.80 -11.07 54.38
C PRO A 231 -4.33 -11.41 52.99
N ALA A 232 -5.52 -10.91 52.65
CA ALA A 232 -6.05 -11.04 51.30
C ALA A 232 -4.96 -10.62 50.30
N PRO A 233 -4.74 -11.37 49.21
CA PRO A 233 -3.79 -10.95 48.19
C PRO A 233 -4.20 -9.53 47.77
N VAL A 234 -3.25 -8.60 47.86
CA VAL A 234 -3.44 -7.24 47.36
C VAL A 234 -3.79 -7.39 45.89
N THR A 235 -5.06 -7.23 45.56
CA THR A 235 -5.52 -7.14 44.19
C THR A 235 -4.90 -5.88 43.62
N VAL A 236 -3.75 -6.05 42.95
CA VAL A 236 -3.21 -5.01 42.08
C VAL A 236 -4.35 -4.71 41.10
N PRO A 237 -4.87 -3.46 41.05
CA PRO A 237 -5.94 -3.14 40.12
C PRO A 237 -5.47 -3.52 38.72
N GLU A 238 -6.28 -4.34 38.05
CA GLU A 238 -6.04 -4.77 36.67
C GLU A 238 -5.81 -3.50 35.84
N ARG A 239 -4.65 -3.39 35.18
CA ARG A 239 -4.34 -2.19 34.39
C ARG A 239 -5.41 -2.04 33.33
N GLN A 240 -6.18 -0.96 33.41
CA GLN A 240 -7.17 -0.63 32.41
C GLN A 240 -6.45 -0.35 31.09
N THR A 241 -6.74 -1.16 30.07
CA THR A 241 -6.21 -1.01 28.72
C THR A 241 -7.32 -0.66 27.73
N ILE A 242 -6.92 -0.05 26.62
CA ILE A 242 -7.77 0.19 25.46
C ILE A 242 -7.16 -0.51 24.25
N ARG A 243 -7.99 -1.25 23.52
CA ARG A 243 -7.58 -1.94 22.29
C ARG A 243 -8.09 -1.16 21.08
N LEU A 244 -7.14 -0.69 20.28
CA LEU A 244 -7.41 -0.01 19.03
C LEU A 244 -7.09 -0.92 17.85
N LYS A 245 -7.94 -0.88 16.83
CA LYS A 245 -7.62 -1.41 15.49
C LYS A 245 -7.58 -0.26 14.50
N ALA A 246 -6.56 -0.24 13.66
CA ALA A 246 -6.38 0.78 12.63
C ALA A 246 -6.11 0.13 11.27
N VAL A 247 -6.70 0.72 10.23
CA VAL A 247 -6.46 0.33 8.84
C VAL A 247 -5.97 1.52 8.01
N GLY A 248 -5.34 1.20 6.89
CA GLY A 248 -4.80 2.18 5.96
C GLY A 248 -5.85 2.81 5.03
N ASP A 249 -5.41 3.14 3.82
CA ASP A 249 -6.12 4.00 2.88
C ASP A 249 -7.35 3.29 2.30
N MET A 250 -8.51 3.95 2.35
CA MET A 250 -9.80 3.40 1.94
C MET A 250 -10.50 4.25 0.88
N VAL A 251 -10.68 3.66 -0.30
CA VAL A 251 -11.53 4.12 -1.40
C VAL A 251 -12.50 2.98 -1.75
N PRO A 252 -13.79 3.07 -1.34
CA PRO A 252 -14.80 2.01 -1.57
C PRO A 252 -15.30 1.94 -3.02
N GLY A 253 -14.68 2.68 -3.94
CA GLY A 253 -15.13 2.90 -5.29
C GLY A 253 -15.68 4.30 -5.49
N THR A 254 -15.81 4.69 -6.75
CA THR A 254 -16.08 6.07 -7.14
C THR A 254 -17.15 6.17 -8.22
N SER A 255 -17.91 7.26 -8.19
CA SER A 255 -18.84 7.68 -9.23
C SER A 255 -18.24 8.69 -10.21
N TYR A 256 -16.98 9.10 -10.00
CA TYR A 256 -16.27 10.11 -10.79
C TYR A 256 -14.76 9.80 -10.90
N PRO A 257 -14.07 10.20 -11.99
CA PRO A 257 -14.63 10.65 -13.26
C PRO A 257 -15.30 9.51 -14.03
N VAL A 258 -14.90 8.27 -13.74
CA VAL A 258 -15.47 7.05 -14.30
C VAL A 258 -16.21 6.30 -13.19
N ARG A 259 -17.43 5.86 -13.49
CA ARG A 259 -18.26 5.10 -12.54
C ARG A 259 -17.67 3.71 -12.29
N ARG A 260 -16.94 3.56 -11.18
CA ARG A 260 -16.36 2.33 -10.65
C ARG A 260 -16.94 2.04 -9.27
N LYS A 261 -18.25 1.81 -9.22
CA LYS A 261 -18.96 1.43 -8.00
C LYS A 261 -19.10 -0.09 -7.92
N PRO A 262 -18.98 -0.71 -6.74
CA PRO A 262 -19.36 -2.11 -6.57
C PRO A 262 -20.85 -2.29 -6.85
N GLN A 263 -21.23 -3.47 -7.33
CA GLN A 263 -22.63 -3.85 -7.50
C GLN A 263 -23.30 -4.03 -6.13
N ASP A 264 -22.63 -4.73 -5.22
CA ASP A 264 -23.02 -4.85 -3.81
C ASP A 264 -21.94 -4.19 -2.93
N PRO A 265 -22.19 -2.99 -2.40
CA PRO A 265 -21.24 -2.31 -1.52
C PRO A 265 -20.97 -3.03 -0.20
N ASN A 266 -21.90 -3.85 0.30
CA ASN A 266 -21.72 -4.59 1.55
C ASN A 266 -20.68 -5.71 1.43
N SER A 267 -20.41 -6.18 0.20
CA SER A 267 -19.40 -7.20 -0.07
C SER A 267 -17.96 -6.72 0.14
N LEU A 268 -17.71 -5.40 0.12
CA LEU A 268 -16.36 -4.81 0.11
C LEU A 268 -15.50 -5.20 1.33
N LEU A 269 -16.13 -5.39 2.49
CA LEU A 269 -15.43 -5.71 3.75
C LEU A 269 -15.86 -7.06 4.33
N ALA A 270 -16.73 -7.80 3.65
CA ALA A 270 -17.33 -9.02 4.18
C ALA A 270 -16.29 -10.08 4.58
N LYS A 271 -15.25 -10.26 3.75
CA LYS A 271 -14.18 -11.27 3.98
C LYS A 271 -13.26 -10.91 5.14
N ILE A 272 -13.11 -9.62 5.44
CA ILE A 272 -12.19 -9.14 6.48
C ILE A 272 -12.89 -8.72 7.77
N LYS A 273 -14.23 -8.57 7.75
CA LYS A 273 -15.06 -8.17 8.89
C LYS A 273 -14.71 -8.88 10.21
N PRO A 274 -14.51 -10.23 10.26
CA PRO A 274 -14.18 -10.89 11.52
C PRO A 274 -12.89 -10.39 12.17
N TYR A 275 -11.93 -9.92 11.36
CA TYR A 275 -10.63 -9.44 11.85
C TYR A 275 -10.67 -7.97 12.29
N LEU A 276 -11.69 -7.22 11.88
CA LEU A 276 -11.93 -5.84 12.30
C LEU A 276 -12.63 -5.75 13.67
N GLN A 277 -13.30 -6.82 14.10
CA GLN A 277 -14.03 -6.88 15.37
C GLN A 277 -13.10 -7.04 16.58
N GLY A 278 -13.63 -6.79 17.78
CA GLY A 278 -12.93 -7.01 19.05
C GLY A 278 -11.99 -5.87 19.46
N ALA A 279 -12.08 -4.71 18.82
CA ALA A 279 -11.47 -3.46 19.28
C ALA A 279 -12.49 -2.61 20.02
N ASP A 280 -12.02 -1.80 20.98
CA ASP A 280 -12.80 -0.76 21.61
C ASP A 280 -13.01 0.43 20.65
N ILE A 281 -11.99 0.71 19.84
CA ILE A 281 -12.04 1.71 18.76
C ILE A 281 -11.45 1.12 17.48
N LEU A 282 -12.25 1.11 16.42
CA LEU A 282 -11.83 0.81 15.06
C LEU A 282 -11.72 2.11 14.24
N PHE A 283 -10.53 2.33 13.70
CA PHE A 283 -10.11 3.51 12.95
C PHE A 283 -9.75 3.17 11.49
N GLY A 284 -9.99 4.09 10.56
CA GLY A 284 -9.42 4.01 9.20
C GLY A 284 -9.22 5.37 8.51
N ASN A 285 -8.35 5.41 7.50
CA ASN A 285 -8.17 6.58 6.64
C ASN A 285 -9.11 6.52 5.43
N TYR A 286 -10.10 7.40 5.39
CA TYR A 286 -11.06 7.49 4.29
C TYR A 286 -10.56 8.49 3.24
N GLU A 287 -10.12 7.98 2.10
CA GLU A 287 -9.37 8.73 1.08
C GLU A 287 -10.23 9.01 -0.17
N SER A 288 -11.48 9.38 0.07
CA SER A 288 -12.44 9.77 -0.96
C SER A 288 -13.35 10.87 -0.42
N THR A 289 -14.31 11.33 -1.22
CA THR A 289 -15.36 12.23 -0.77
C THR A 289 -16.73 11.53 -0.81
N LEU A 290 -17.47 11.60 0.29
CA LEU A 290 -18.86 11.13 0.41
C LEU A 290 -19.79 12.29 0.04
N THR A 291 -19.97 12.54 -1.26
CA THR A 291 -20.74 13.69 -1.74
C THR A 291 -21.46 13.41 -3.06
N ASN A 292 -22.59 14.09 -3.25
CA ASN A 292 -23.27 14.18 -4.55
C ASN A 292 -22.91 15.47 -5.31
N HIS A 293 -22.00 16.30 -4.80
CA HIS A 293 -21.61 17.53 -5.46
C HIS A 293 -21.00 17.25 -6.84
N PRO A 294 -21.45 17.94 -7.91
CA PRO A 294 -21.01 17.63 -9.27
C PRO A 294 -19.67 18.25 -9.68
N TYR A 295 -19.20 19.27 -8.97
CA TYR A 295 -18.07 20.07 -9.42
C TYR A 295 -16.78 19.67 -8.68
N PRO A 296 -15.86 18.93 -9.32
CA PRO A 296 -14.57 18.62 -8.73
C PRO A 296 -13.69 19.88 -8.70
N PHE A 297 -12.83 19.96 -7.68
CA PHE A 297 -11.73 20.94 -7.63
C PHE A 297 -10.63 20.56 -8.62
N LYS A 298 -10.29 19.27 -8.67
CA LYS A 298 -9.19 18.75 -9.49
C LYS A 298 -9.60 18.66 -10.97
N ASN A 299 -8.71 19.13 -11.85
CA ASN A 299 -8.88 18.95 -13.28
C ASN A 299 -8.43 17.55 -13.72
N THR A 300 -9.37 16.61 -13.80
CA THR A 300 -9.12 15.21 -14.19
C THR A 300 -8.97 14.97 -15.69
N SER A 301 -8.99 16.02 -16.52
CA SER A 301 -8.68 15.88 -17.96
C SER A 301 -7.19 15.62 -18.22
N LYS A 302 -6.34 15.96 -17.23
CA LYS A 302 -4.91 15.63 -17.24
C LYS A 302 -4.75 14.23 -16.67
N GLY A 303 -4.10 13.34 -17.44
CA GLY A 303 -3.77 12.01 -16.95
C GLY A 303 -3.00 12.08 -15.63
N MET A 304 -3.25 11.13 -14.72
CA MET A 304 -2.64 11.03 -13.38
C MET A 304 -3.17 12.01 -12.32
N VAL A 305 -4.26 12.74 -12.61
CA VAL A 305 -5.03 13.49 -11.59
C VAL A 305 -6.34 12.75 -11.30
N PHE A 306 -6.55 12.35 -10.06
CA PHE A 306 -7.72 11.60 -9.62
C PHE A 306 -8.59 12.46 -8.71
N ALA A 307 -9.90 12.40 -8.92
CA ALA A 307 -10.91 12.94 -8.02
C ALA A 307 -11.93 11.83 -7.71
N PHE A 308 -12.03 11.43 -6.44
CA PHE A 308 -12.90 10.36 -6.00
C PHE A 308 -14.18 10.93 -5.38
N ARG A 309 -15.31 10.43 -5.89
CA ARG A 309 -16.65 10.75 -5.40
C ARG A 309 -17.42 9.50 -5.10
N SER A 310 -17.48 9.10 -3.84
CA SER A 310 -18.30 8.00 -3.39
C SER A 310 -19.70 8.49 -3.02
N PRO A 311 -20.76 7.68 -3.22
CA PRO A 311 -22.10 8.01 -2.74
C PRO A 311 -22.13 8.21 -1.21
N PRO A 312 -22.82 9.25 -0.68
CA PRO A 312 -22.88 9.50 0.77
C PRO A 312 -23.30 8.30 1.62
N GLU A 313 -24.19 7.46 1.10
CA GLU A 313 -24.67 6.25 1.78
C GLU A 313 -23.58 5.19 2.03
N TYR A 314 -22.43 5.28 1.37
CA TYR A 314 -21.30 4.36 1.59
C TYR A 314 -20.71 4.49 2.99
N ALA A 315 -20.96 5.59 3.71
CA ALA A 315 -20.62 5.70 5.14
C ALA A 315 -21.18 4.53 5.96
N LYS A 316 -22.38 4.03 5.60
CA LYS A 316 -23.04 2.91 6.30
C LYS A 316 -22.30 1.58 6.15
N ILE A 317 -21.50 1.41 5.11
CA ILE A 317 -20.69 0.18 4.91
C ILE A 317 -19.65 0.07 6.03
N PHE A 318 -18.99 1.18 6.36
CA PHE A 318 -17.97 1.23 7.40
C PHE A 318 -18.60 1.09 8.79
N GLN A 319 -19.72 1.79 9.04
CA GLN A 319 -20.45 1.61 10.30
C GLN A 319 -20.91 0.15 10.49
N ALA A 320 -21.40 -0.53 9.44
CA ALA A 320 -21.92 -1.90 9.53
C ALA A 320 -20.85 -2.96 9.87
N VAL A 321 -19.56 -2.62 9.73
CA VAL A 321 -18.44 -3.47 10.16
C VAL A 321 -17.78 -3.00 11.45
N GLY A 322 -18.28 -1.90 12.05
CA GLY A 322 -17.89 -1.44 13.38
C GLY A 322 -16.88 -0.31 13.41
N PHE A 323 -16.62 0.41 12.31
CA PHE A 323 -15.76 1.61 12.38
C PHE A 323 -16.37 2.64 13.33
N ASN A 324 -15.54 3.21 14.19
CA ASN A 324 -15.91 4.28 15.12
C ASN A 324 -15.39 5.63 14.63
N VAL A 325 -14.18 5.65 14.04
CA VAL A 325 -13.46 6.86 13.64
C VAL A 325 -12.97 6.73 12.22
N LEU A 326 -13.19 7.77 11.42
CA LEU A 326 -12.61 7.89 10.08
C LEU A 326 -11.82 9.19 9.99
N ASN A 327 -10.52 9.07 9.73
CA ASN A 327 -9.71 10.20 9.30
C ASN A 327 -10.04 10.55 7.86
N ILE A 328 -10.22 11.83 7.59
CA ILE A 328 -10.36 12.38 6.26
C ILE A 328 -9.28 13.44 5.98
N ALA A 329 -8.24 13.58 6.81
CA ALA A 329 -7.08 14.42 6.49
C ALA A 329 -6.17 13.71 5.49
N ASN A 330 -6.29 14.03 4.20
CA ASN A 330 -5.50 13.45 3.11
C ASN A 330 -5.57 14.30 1.82
N ASN A 331 -4.94 13.81 0.76
CA ASN A 331 -4.88 14.41 -0.58
C ASN A 331 -6.22 14.42 -1.33
N HIS A 332 -7.21 13.64 -0.91
CA HIS A 332 -8.50 13.49 -1.57
C HIS A 332 -9.66 14.17 -0.85
N SER A 333 -9.43 14.72 0.34
CA SER A 333 -10.45 15.39 1.17
C SER A 333 -11.20 16.52 0.45
N TYR A 334 -10.48 17.23 -0.43
CA TYR A 334 -10.95 18.41 -1.15
C TYR A 334 -11.22 18.16 -2.64
N ASP A 335 -11.34 16.90 -3.06
CA ASP A 335 -11.60 16.56 -4.46
C ASP A 335 -12.82 17.27 -5.05
N PHE A 336 -13.81 17.57 -4.20
CA PHE A 336 -15.04 18.26 -4.53
C PHE A 336 -15.21 19.56 -3.73
N ASN A 337 -14.09 20.27 -3.53
CA ASN A 337 -13.99 21.53 -2.78
C ASN A 337 -14.42 21.38 -1.31
N GLU A 338 -14.52 22.51 -0.60
CA GLU A 338 -15.01 22.58 0.79
C GLU A 338 -16.38 21.90 0.94
N LYS A 339 -17.25 21.98 -0.08
CA LYS A 339 -18.55 21.31 -0.02
C LYS A 339 -18.39 19.79 0.08
N GLY A 340 -17.55 19.18 -0.76
CA GLY A 340 -17.27 17.74 -0.71
C GLY A 340 -16.67 17.32 0.63
N PHE A 341 -15.75 18.12 1.17
CA PHE A 341 -15.17 17.92 2.50
C PHE A 341 -16.24 17.90 3.61
N ARG A 342 -17.09 18.94 3.68
CA ARG A 342 -18.16 19.06 4.68
C ARG A 342 -19.26 18.01 4.53
N ASP A 343 -19.65 17.68 3.29
CA ASP A 343 -20.58 16.57 3.02
C ASP A 343 -20.01 15.25 3.53
N THR A 344 -18.69 15.06 3.41
CA THR A 344 -18.01 13.84 3.87
C THR A 344 -18.05 13.70 5.39
N MET A 345 -17.65 14.74 6.12
CA MET A 345 -17.76 14.75 7.59
C MET A 345 -19.19 14.46 8.04
N ARG A 346 -20.17 15.17 7.45
CA ARG A 346 -21.59 14.99 7.77
C ARG A 346 -22.07 13.57 7.52
N SER A 347 -21.67 12.95 6.41
CA SER A 347 -22.09 11.59 6.06
C SER A 347 -21.55 10.56 7.05
N ILE A 348 -20.30 10.74 7.51
CA ILE A 348 -19.67 9.91 8.53
C ILE A 348 -20.38 10.08 9.89
N GLU A 349 -20.66 11.31 10.29
CA GLU A 349 -21.35 11.63 11.56
C GLU A 349 -22.80 11.14 11.57
N GLN A 350 -23.54 11.31 10.46
CA GLN A 350 -24.91 10.80 10.32
C GLN A 350 -24.98 9.27 10.31
N ALA A 351 -23.90 8.59 9.94
CA ALA A 351 -23.79 7.14 10.09
C ALA A 351 -23.48 6.71 11.53
N GLY A 352 -23.23 7.64 12.47
CA GLY A 352 -22.93 7.34 13.87
C GLY A 352 -21.45 7.17 14.19
N MET A 353 -20.56 7.52 13.25
CA MET A 353 -19.11 7.52 13.43
C MET A 353 -18.59 8.94 13.74
N LYS A 354 -17.30 9.05 14.04
CA LYS A 354 -16.61 10.33 14.19
C LYS A 354 -15.72 10.62 12.98
N ALA A 355 -15.89 11.79 12.38
CA ALA A 355 -14.98 12.30 11.36
C ALA A 355 -13.86 13.11 12.02
N VAL A 356 -12.62 12.87 11.60
CA VAL A 356 -11.43 13.59 12.07
C VAL A 356 -10.67 14.13 10.85
N GLY A 357 -10.07 15.31 10.96
CA GLY A 357 -9.16 15.83 9.95
C GLY A 357 -9.46 17.25 9.46
N ASP A 358 -10.41 17.94 10.11
CA ASP A 358 -10.59 19.39 9.92
C ASP A 358 -9.46 20.17 10.63
N LYS A 359 -9.23 21.39 10.17
CA LYS A 359 -8.19 22.25 10.73
C LYS A 359 -8.47 22.57 12.20
N ASP A 360 -7.43 22.47 13.02
CA ASP A 360 -7.40 22.72 14.46
C ASP A 360 -8.40 21.86 15.28
N GLN A 361 -8.96 20.81 14.66
CA GLN A 361 -9.93 19.90 15.27
C GLN A 361 -9.27 18.90 16.20
N ILE A 362 -9.90 18.66 17.36
CA ILE A 362 -9.59 17.55 18.26
C ILE A 362 -10.91 16.84 18.55
N VAL A 363 -10.96 15.53 18.34
CA VAL A 363 -12.16 14.72 18.62
C VAL A 363 -11.89 13.82 19.82
N TYR A 364 -12.80 13.84 20.79
CA TYR A 364 -12.69 13.04 22.02
C TYR A 364 -13.67 11.87 22.00
N ILE A 365 -13.20 10.68 22.37
CA ILE A 365 -14.00 9.44 22.43
C ILE A 365 -13.59 8.66 23.67
N THR A 366 -14.56 8.35 24.53
CA THR A 366 -14.34 7.50 25.69
C THR A 366 -14.80 6.09 25.39
N ALA A 367 -13.90 5.12 25.56
CA ALA A 367 -14.19 3.70 25.43
C ALA A 367 -13.44 2.94 26.53
N ASN A 368 -14.09 1.92 27.10
CA ASN A 368 -13.57 1.18 28.25
C ASN A 368 -13.03 2.11 29.37
N GLY A 369 -13.74 3.21 29.67
CA GLY A 369 -13.35 4.21 30.68
C GLY A 369 -12.09 5.03 30.39
N ILE A 370 -11.45 4.86 29.23
CA ILE A 370 -10.30 5.64 28.76
C ILE A 370 -10.77 6.65 27.72
N THR A 371 -10.47 7.93 27.93
CA THR A 371 -10.77 9.02 27.00
C THR A 371 -9.62 9.19 26.02
N THR A 372 -9.91 9.00 24.74
CA THR A 372 -8.96 9.18 23.64
C THR A 372 -9.20 10.49 22.91
N ALA A 373 -8.13 11.19 22.53
CA ALA A 373 -8.18 12.35 21.64
C ALA A 373 -7.62 12.00 20.27
N TRP A 374 -8.27 12.46 19.20
CA TRP A 374 -7.93 12.15 17.82
C TRP A 374 -7.68 13.42 17.02
N ILE A 375 -6.54 13.47 16.33
CA ILE A 375 -6.16 14.60 15.46
C ILE A 375 -5.64 14.06 14.12
N GLY A 376 -6.16 14.60 13.02
CA GLY A 376 -5.77 14.26 11.65
C GLY A 376 -4.88 15.33 11.04
N PHE A 377 -3.81 14.89 10.34
CA PHE A 377 -2.86 15.73 9.63
C PHE A 377 -2.71 15.32 8.16
N ALA A 378 -2.37 16.28 7.31
CA ALA A 378 -2.04 16.05 5.91
C ALA A 378 -0.94 17.03 5.46
N THR A 379 -0.59 17.03 4.17
CA THR A 379 0.33 18.04 3.60
C THR A 379 -0.38 19.36 3.25
N TYR A 380 -1.71 19.32 3.12
CA TYR A 380 -2.48 20.33 2.40
C TYR A 380 -2.98 21.50 3.26
N HIS A 381 -3.12 22.65 2.62
CA HIS A 381 -3.77 23.81 3.21
C HIS A 381 -5.27 23.55 3.46
N GLY A 382 -5.82 24.09 4.55
CA GLY A 382 -7.17 23.79 5.01
C GLY A 382 -7.26 22.64 6.02
N GLN A 383 -6.13 21.97 6.30
CA GLN A 383 -6.01 20.90 7.29
C GLN A 383 -4.79 21.15 8.20
N ASN A 384 -4.62 20.34 9.25
CA ASN A 384 -3.42 20.40 10.07
C ASN A 384 -2.24 19.86 9.24
N ARG A 385 -1.17 20.67 9.09
CA ARG A 385 -0.08 20.34 8.18
C ARG A 385 1.04 19.59 8.90
N VAL A 386 1.54 18.50 8.32
CA VAL A 386 2.71 17.77 8.84
C VAL A 386 3.98 18.63 8.83
N GLN A 387 4.05 19.62 7.95
CA GLN A 387 5.15 20.58 7.87
C GLN A 387 5.12 21.60 9.03
N ASP A 388 3.96 21.84 9.63
CA ASP A 388 3.80 22.80 10.74
C ASP A 388 3.91 22.08 12.09
N ILE A 389 5.13 21.63 12.40
CA ILE A 389 5.42 20.87 13.62
C ILE A 389 5.02 21.66 14.87
N LYS A 390 5.29 22.97 14.92
CA LYS A 390 4.99 23.79 16.11
C LYS A 390 3.48 23.88 16.37
N ALA A 391 2.68 24.11 15.33
CA ALA A 391 1.22 24.10 15.47
C ALA A 391 0.71 22.72 15.87
N GLY A 392 1.25 21.65 15.26
CA GLY A 392 0.92 20.27 15.62
C GLY A 392 1.19 19.98 17.10
N GLN A 393 2.37 20.35 17.61
CA GLN A 393 2.71 20.17 19.02
C GLN A 393 1.78 20.94 19.97
N ALA A 394 1.35 22.15 19.59
CA ALA A 394 0.40 22.92 20.37
C ALA A 394 -0.98 22.22 20.46
N LEU A 395 -1.46 21.64 19.35
CA LEU A 395 -2.69 20.85 19.33
C LEU A 395 -2.57 19.58 20.16
N VAL A 396 -1.46 18.85 20.03
CA VAL A 396 -1.20 17.62 20.82
C VAL A 396 -1.16 17.94 22.32
N LYS A 397 -0.47 19.00 22.73
CA LYS A 397 -0.44 19.42 24.15
C LYS A 397 -1.83 19.75 24.68
N LYS A 398 -2.67 20.42 23.88
CA LYS A 398 -4.06 20.70 24.24
C LYS A 398 -4.89 19.41 24.34
N ALA A 399 -4.69 18.46 23.44
CA ALA A 399 -5.35 17.15 23.50
C ALA A 399 -4.96 16.38 24.77
N ASN A 400 -3.66 16.33 25.09
CA ASN A 400 -3.11 15.62 26.24
C ASN A 400 -3.55 16.19 27.61
N GLN A 401 -4.03 17.44 27.64
CA GLN A 401 -4.64 18.02 28.85
C GLN A 401 -6.06 17.52 29.13
N ASN A 402 -6.71 16.90 28.14
CA ASN A 402 -8.15 16.60 28.16
C ASN A 402 -8.46 15.14 27.80
N ALA A 403 -7.44 14.29 27.67
CA ALA A 403 -7.57 12.88 27.30
C ALA A 403 -6.48 12.06 28.00
N ASP A 404 -6.77 10.78 28.23
CA ASP A 404 -5.84 9.81 28.79
C ASP A 404 -4.85 9.30 27.72
N VAL A 405 -5.31 9.24 26.46
CA VAL A 405 -4.53 8.77 25.31
C VAL A 405 -4.73 9.70 24.12
N VAL A 406 -3.65 10.14 23.48
CA VAL A 406 -3.70 10.97 22.26
C VAL A 406 -3.25 10.18 21.04
N VAL A 407 -4.15 10.02 20.08
CA VAL A 407 -3.91 9.33 18.80
C VAL A 407 -3.84 10.34 17.66
N ILE A 408 -2.77 10.24 16.88
CA ILE A 408 -2.53 11.09 15.71
C ILE A 408 -2.61 10.23 14.46
N SER A 409 -3.32 10.72 13.44
CA SER A 409 -3.25 10.18 12.09
C SER A 409 -2.63 11.21 11.16
N PHE A 410 -1.80 10.77 10.21
CA PHE A 410 -1.27 11.65 9.17
C PHE A 410 -1.30 10.99 7.80
N HIS A 411 -1.51 11.79 6.75
CA HIS A 411 -1.36 11.38 5.36
C HIS A 411 -0.29 12.21 4.65
N ALA A 412 0.91 11.63 4.48
CA ALA A 412 2.13 12.31 4.06
C ALA A 412 3.23 11.33 3.64
N GLY A 413 4.42 11.82 3.28
CA GLY A 413 5.53 11.00 2.77
C GLY A 413 5.48 10.76 1.26
N ALA A 414 6.53 10.10 0.74
CA ALA A 414 6.60 9.72 -0.66
C ALA A 414 5.62 8.58 -0.97
N GLU A 415 5.11 8.51 -2.21
CA GLU A 415 4.09 7.54 -2.61
C GLU A 415 4.58 6.61 -3.73
N GLY A 416 4.10 5.37 -3.71
CA GLY A 416 4.35 4.37 -4.76
C GLY A 416 4.99 3.08 -4.27
N ALA A 417 5.12 2.12 -5.18
CA ALA A 417 5.54 0.74 -4.86
C ALA A 417 6.92 0.64 -4.19
N ASP A 418 7.81 1.58 -4.49
CA ASP A 418 9.18 1.65 -3.96
C ASP A 418 9.30 2.53 -2.72
N ALA A 419 8.23 3.25 -2.36
CA ALA A 419 8.20 4.16 -1.22
C ALA A 419 8.04 3.39 0.11
N VAL A 420 8.70 2.24 0.26
CA VAL A 420 8.62 1.38 1.46
C VAL A 420 9.58 1.80 2.57
N ARG A 421 10.65 2.53 2.23
CA ARG A 421 11.68 2.94 3.20
C ARG A 421 11.24 4.18 3.95
N THR A 422 11.40 4.15 5.26
CA THR A 422 11.17 5.31 6.14
C THR A 422 12.51 5.86 6.60
N ARG A 423 12.76 7.14 6.34
CA ARG A 423 14.03 7.79 6.71
C ARG A 423 13.73 9.15 7.31
N ASN A 424 14.57 9.59 8.25
CA ASN A 424 14.48 10.92 8.85
C ASN A 424 14.98 11.99 7.87
N LYS A 425 14.17 12.24 6.83
CA LYS A 425 14.41 13.24 5.80
C LYS A 425 13.08 13.70 5.23
N VAL A 426 13.07 14.89 4.63
CA VAL A 426 11.92 15.36 3.85
C VAL A 426 11.70 14.44 2.67
N GLU A 427 10.46 14.02 2.47
CA GLU A 427 10.03 13.23 1.33
C GLU A 427 9.24 14.10 0.34
N TYR A 428 9.26 13.71 -0.93
CA TYR A 428 8.57 14.43 -1.99
C TYR A 428 7.75 13.49 -2.85
N PHE A 429 6.66 13.99 -3.41
CA PHE A 429 5.87 13.28 -4.42
C PHE A 429 5.41 14.25 -5.51
N TYR A 430 5.74 13.97 -6.78
CA TYR A 430 5.55 14.91 -7.90
C TYR A 430 6.06 16.34 -7.64
N GLY A 431 7.14 16.48 -6.85
CA GLY A 431 7.73 17.78 -6.50
C GLY A 431 7.04 18.49 -5.33
N GLU A 432 5.94 17.96 -4.79
CA GLU A 432 5.33 18.43 -3.55
C GLU A 432 6.18 18.00 -2.35
N ASP A 433 6.46 18.91 -1.43
CA ASP A 433 7.04 18.61 -0.12
C ASP A 433 6.00 17.87 0.73
N ARG A 434 6.23 16.58 0.98
CA ARG A 434 5.37 15.68 1.74
C ARG A 434 5.83 15.52 3.19
N GLY A 435 6.71 16.40 3.66
CA GLY A 435 7.20 16.45 5.04
C GLY A 435 8.26 15.41 5.37
N ASN A 436 8.90 15.61 6.52
CA ASN A 436 9.75 14.60 7.15
C ASN A 436 8.95 13.84 8.20
N ILE A 437 8.43 12.67 7.83
CA ILE A 437 7.47 11.95 8.68
C ILE A 437 8.11 11.43 9.98
N VAL A 438 9.41 11.10 10.00
CA VAL A 438 10.09 10.69 11.24
C VAL A 438 10.21 11.86 12.21
N GLN A 439 10.65 13.02 11.71
CA GLN A 439 10.74 14.23 12.53
C GLN A 439 9.36 14.63 13.05
N PHE A 440 8.34 14.61 12.19
CA PHE A 440 6.98 14.93 12.57
C PHE A 440 6.46 13.96 13.65
N SER A 441 6.51 12.64 13.40
CA SER A 441 5.95 11.65 14.32
C SER A 441 6.62 11.69 15.69
N ARG A 442 7.96 11.74 15.76
CA ARG A 442 8.67 11.85 17.04
C ARG A 442 8.36 13.17 17.76
N ALA A 443 8.28 14.29 17.04
CA ALA A 443 7.92 15.58 17.64
C ALA A 443 6.49 15.62 18.20
N MET A 444 5.55 14.87 17.60
CA MET A 444 4.20 14.71 18.16
C MET A 444 4.23 13.84 19.41
N VAL A 445 4.98 12.72 19.42
CA VAL A 445 5.17 11.90 20.62
C VAL A 445 5.77 12.71 21.76
N ASP A 446 6.83 13.49 21.49
CA ASP A 446 7.47 14.37 22.48
C ASP A 446 6.52 15.45 23.02
N ALA A 447 5.45 15.78 22.29
CA ALA A 447 4.42 16.72 22.73
C ALA A 447 3.27 16.08 23.53
N GLY A 448 3.25 14.74 23.62
CA GLY A 448 2.22 13.98 24.35
C GLY A 448 1.31 13.13 23.47
N ALA A 449 1.73 12.74 22.26
CA ALA A 449 1.01 11.74 21.47
C ALA A 449 1.45 10.31 21.85
N ASP A 450 0.51 9.38 21.90
CA ASP A 450 0.72 8.02 22.40
C ASP A 450 0.67 6.94 21.29
N LEU A 451 -0.02 7.25 20.19
CA LEU A 451 -0.09 6.39 19.01
C LEU A 451 -0.11 7.25 17.74
N ILE A 452 0.76 6.92 16.78
CA ILE A 452 0.82 7.59 15.48
C ILE A 452 0.47 6.61 14.35
N LEU A 453 -0.47 7.00 13.49
CA LEU A 453 -1.00 6.21 12.38
C LEU A 453 -0.76 6.91 11.03
N GLY A 454 0.19 6.41 10.25
CA GLY A 454 0.59 6.98 8.96
C GLY A 454 -0.14 6.41 7.74
N HIS A 455 -0.28 7.25 6.72
CA HIS A 455 -1.03 7.03 5.48
C HIS A 455 -0.37 7.76 4.31
N GLY A 456 -0.72 7.42 3.06
CA GLY A 456 -0.27 8.15 1.86
C GLY A 456 0.78 7.45 1.01
N PRO A 457 1.79 6.75 1.56
CA PRO A 457 2.72 6.00 0.73
C PRO A 457 2.08 4.90 -0.12
N HIS A 458 0.84 4.50 0.21
CA HIS A 458 0.08 3.41 -0.38
C HIS A 458 0.74 2.03 -0.25
N VAL A 459 1.80 1.92 0.55
CA VAL A 459 2.51 0.68 0.89
C VAL A 459 2.73 0.61 2.40
N PRO A 460 2.68 -0.58 3.03
CA PRO A 460 3.04 -0.72 4.43
C PRO A 460 4.50 -0.31 4.66
N ARG A 461 4.74 0.48 5.72
CA ARG A 461 6.08 0.91 6.14
C ARG A 461 6.43 0.35 7.52
N ALA A 462 7.65 0.65 7.95
CA ALA A 462 8.15 0.27 9.26
C ALA A 462 7.25 0.75 10.41
N LEU A 463 7.24 -0.03 11.48
CA LEU A 463 6.80 0.37 12.81
C LEU A 463 8.02 0.76 13.66
N GLU A 464 7.84 1.68 14.59
CA GLU A 464 8.83 2.09 15.59
C GLU A 464 8.17 2.20 16.96
N LEU A 465 8.84 1.73 18.01
CA LEU A 465 8.45 2.02 19.40
C LEU A 465 9.39 3.11 19.92
N TYR A 466 8.86 4.33 20.03
CA TYR A 466 9.63 5.52 20.40
C TYR A 466 9.11 6.05 21.74
N ASN A 467 9.97 6.10 22.77
CA ASN A 467 9.61 6.51 24.13
C ASN A 467 8.38 5.75 24.69
N GLY A 468 8.26 4.45 24.38
CA GLY A 468 7.12 3.62 24.80
C GLY A 468 5.84 3.81 23.99
N ARG A 469 5.85 4.68 22.98
CA ARG A 469 4.72 5.00 22.10
C ARG A 469 4.89 4.37 20.72
N LEU A 470 3.84 3.74 20.20
CA LEU A 470 3.91 3.06 18.89
C LEU A 470 3.72 4.08 17.76
N ILE A 471 4.60 4.01 16.77
CA ILE A 471 4.53 4.79 15.53
C ILE A 471 4.42 3.82 14.36
N ALA A 472 3.33 3.91 13.60
CA ALA A 472 3.18 3.22 12.32
C ALA A 472 3.35 4.22 11.18
N TYR A 473 4.44 4.13 10.40
CA TYR A 473 4.75 5.15 9.39
C TYR A 473 3.91 5.06 8.11
N SER A 474 3.33 3.91 7.83
CA SER A 474 2.27 3.74 6.84
C SER A 474 1.57 2.41 7.01
N LEU A 475 0.23 2.43 6.99
CA LEU A 475 -0.59 1.22 6.97
C LEU A 475 -0.89 0.69 5.55
N GLY A 476 -0.39 1.36 4.51
CA GLY A 476 -0.65 1.00 3.11
C GLY A 476 -2.13 1.12 2.70
N ASN A 477 -2.49 0.54 1.56
CA ASN A 477 -3.88 0.51 1.11
C ASN A 477 -4.69 -0.56 1.83
N PHE A 478 -5.86 -0.23 2.38
CA PHE A 478 -6.75 -1.23 2.98
C PHE A 478 -7.96 -1.57 2.11
N LEU A 479 -8.50 -0.60 1.38
CA LEU A 479 -9.60 -0.81 0.45
C LEU A 479 -9.40 0.11 -0.74
N GLY A 480 -9.40 -0.42 -1.95
CA GLY A 480 -9.09 0.36 -3.14
C GLY A 480 -9.93 -0.04 -4.35
N TYR A 481 -11.24 -0.21 -4.17
CA TYR A 481 -12.11 -0.87 -5.16
C TYR A 481 -11.94 -0.25 -6.55
N LYS A 482 -11.25 -0.98 -7.44
CA LYS A 482 -10.89 -0.57 -8.81
C LYS A 482 -10.28 0.85 -8.90
N SER A 483 -9.63 1.30 -7.84
CA SER A 483 -9.13 2.68 -7.68
C SER A 483 -7.63 2.71 -7.39
N PHE A 484 -7.13 1.76 -6.60
CA PHE A 484 -5.71 1.60 -6.31
C PHE A 484 -5.10 0.44 -7.09
N SER A 485 -3.80 0.54 -7.37
CA SER A 485 -3.03 -0.61 -7.86
C SER A 485 -2.84 -1.61 -6.72
N THR A 486 -2.91 -2.90 -7.04
CA THR A 486 -2.69 -4.00 -6.09
C THR A 486 -1.46 -4.82 -6.40
N VAL A 487 -0.62 -4.33 -7.33
CA VAL A 487 0.60 -5.03 -7.76
C VAL A 487 1.72 -4.81 -6.73
N GLY A 488 2.42 -5.90 -6.41
CA GLY A 488 3.62 -5.84 -5.57
C GLY A 488 3.32 -5.34 -4.15
N ASN A 489 4.08 -4.35 -3.68
CA ASN A 489 3.91 -3.80 -2.34
C ASN A 489 2.60 -3.01 -2.18
N LEU A 490 2.00 -2.51 -3.27
CA LEU A 490 0.75 -1.74 -3.23
C LEU A 490 -0.48 -2.61 -2.90
N GLY A 491 -0.37 -3.93 -3.10
CA GLY A 491 -1.38 -4.92 -2.70
C GLY A 491 -1.17 -5.47 -1.30
N LYS A 492 -0.08 -5.13 -0.61
CA LYS A 492 0.17 -5.54 0.78
C LYS A 492 -0.47 -4.53 1.74
N SER A 493 -1.05 -5.03 2.82
CA SER A 493 -1.82 -4.24 3.77
C SER A 493 -1.81 -4.89 5.16
N LEU A 494 -2.39 -4.20 6.14
CA LEU A 494 -2.58 -4.72 7.49
C LEU A 494 -3.81 -4.13 8.15
N ILE A 495 -4.29 -4.86 9.16
CA ILE A 495 -4.98 -4.28 10.30
C ILE A 495 -3.95 -4.23 11.42
N LEU A 496 -3.66 -3.03 11.92
CA LEU A 496 -2.83 -2.85 13.10
C LEU A 496 -3.72 -2.91 14.33
N GLU A 497 -3.52 -3.93 15.17
CA GLU A 497 -4.07 -3.99 16.52
C GLU A 497 -3.01 -3.46 17.49
N ALA A 498 -3.38 -2.49 18.32
CA ALA A 498 -2.53 -1.92 19.35
C ALA A 498 -3.30 -1.83 20.66
N GLU A 499 -2.70 -2.31 21.74
CA GLU A 499 -3.21 -2.20 23.09
C GLU A 499 -2.36 -1.19 23.86
N LEU A 500 -3.04 -0.21 24.46
CA LEU A 500 -2.43 0.87 25.23
C LEU A 500 -2.99 0.85 26.65
N ASP A 501 -2.17 1.12 27.66
CA ASP A 501 -2.69 1.41 29.00
C ASP A 501 -3.22 2.85 29.11
N ALA A 502 -3.87 3.18 30.23
CA ALA A 502 -4.42 4.52 30.48
C ALA A 502 -3.36 5.65 30.55
N THR A 503 -2.07 5.33 30.55
CA THR A 503 -0.98 6.33 30.41
C THR A 503 -0.50 6.49 28.97
N GLY A 504 -1.16 5.78 28.04
CA GLY A 504 -0.84 5.69 26.62
C GLY A 504 0.30 4.73 26.28
N GLN A 505 0.81 3.94 27.23
CA GLN A 505 2.00 3.12 26.98
C GLN A 505 1.60 1.93 26.12
N PHE A 506 2.39 1.64 25.09
CA PHE A 506 2.15 0.47 24.26
C PHE A 506 2.47 -0.80 25.04
N VAL A 507 1.46 -1.61 25.32
CA VAL A 507 1.61 -2.86 26.10
C VAL A 507 1.71 -4.10 25.22
N GLY A 508 1.23 -4.03 23.98
CA GLY A 508 1.29 -5.12 23.02
C GLY A 508 0.32 -4.93 21.86
N GLY A 509 0.36 -5.83 20.88
CA GLY A 509 -0.55 -5.75 19.75
C GLY A 509 -0.26 -6.79 18.68
N LYS A 510 -0.81 -6.57 17.49
CA LYS A 510 -0.64 -7.48 16.36
C LYS A 510 -0.75 -6.77 15.01
N VAL A 511 0.14 -7.10 14.09
CA VAL A 511 -0.06 -6.90 12.65
C VAL A 511 -0.86 -8.09 12.13
N ILE A 512 -2.14 -7.88 11.84
CA ILE A 512 -2.97 -8.86 11.14
C ILE A 512 -2.75 -8.62 9.63
N PRO A 513 -2.10 -9.55 8.91
CA PRO A 513 -1.66 -9.29 7.55
C PRO A 513 -2.83 -9.36 6.57
N VAL A 514 -2.93 -8.35 5.72
CA VAL A 514 -3.96 -8.22 4.69
C VAL A 514 -3.29 -8.13 3.32
N LYS A 515 -3.96 -8.64 2.30
CA LYS A 515 -3.65 -8.38 0.90
C LYS A 515 -4.90 -7.93 0.16
N LEU A 516 -4.72 -7.10 -0.84
CA LEU A 516 -5.79 -6.71 -1.75
C LEU A 516 -5.82 -7.68 -2.94
N ASP A 517 -7.03 -8.11 -3.33
CA ASP A 517 -7.21 -8.83 -4.60
C ASP A 517 -7.15 -7.89 -5.82
N ASP A 518 -7.29 -8.43 -7.03
CA ASP A 518 -7.22 -7.64 -8.28
C ASP A 518 -8.28 -6.54 -8.38
N SER A 519 -9.35 -6.62 -7.57
CA SER A 519 -10.37 -5.58 -7.49
C SER A 519 -10.08 -4.55 -6.40
N GLY A 520 -9.04 -4.71 -5.58
CA GLY A 520 -8.75 -3.83 -4.46
C GLY A 520 -9.55 -4.16 -3.19
N ILE A 521 -10.10 -5.37 -3.07
CA ILE A 521 -10.87 -5.83 -1.90
C ILE A 521 -9.93 -6.54 -0.91
N PRO A 522 -9.97 -6.19 0.39
CA PRO A 522 -9.10 -6.79 1.40
C PRO A 522 -9.46 -8.23 1.69
N GLN A 523 -8.41 -9.04 1.84
CA GLN A 523 -8.45 -10.45 2.25
C GLN A 523 -7.29 -10.72 3.20
N LEU A 524 -7.41 -11.74 4.05
CA LEU A 524 -6.28 -12.15 4.90
C LEU A 524 -5.10 -12.61 4.03
N ASP A 525 -3.89 -12.16 4.36
CA ASP A 525 -2.66 -12.66 3.78
C ASP A 525 -2.14 -13.85 4.59
N ASN A 526 -2.59 -15.04 4.19
CA ASN A 526 -2.21 -16.32 4.83
C ASN A 526 -0.71 -16.64 4.75
N ASN A 527 0.05 -15.93 3.91
CA ASN A 527 1.49 -16.15 3.74
C ASN A 527 2.32 -15.24 4.65
N PHE A 528 1.70 -14.34 5.42
CA PHE A 528 2.37 -13.39 6.31
C PHE A 528 3.44 -12.55 5.58
N ALA A 529 3.25 -12.31 4.27
CA ALA A 529 4.18 -11.55 3.44
C ALA A 529 4.23 -10.08 3.90
N THR A 530 3.10 -9.52 4.34
CA THR A 530 3.07 -8.17 4.93
C THR A 530 3.81 -8.12 6.28
N VAL A 531 3.65 -9.12 7.16
CA VAL A 531 4.41 -9.18 8.43
C VAL A 531 5.91 -9.25 8.15
N LYS A 532 6.33 -10.13 7.23
CA LYS A 532 7.74 -10.26 6.85
C LYS A 532 8.30 -8.94 6.31
N LEU A 533 7.53 -8.24 5.47
CA LEU A 533 7.92 -6.93 4.95
C LEU A 533 8.13 -5.92 6.09
N ILE A 534 7.12 -5.72 6.94
CA ILE A 534 7.16 -4.73 8.02
C ILE A 534 8.29 -5.03 9.00
N ARG A 535 8.47 -6.29 9.39
CA ARG A 535 9.57 -6.70 10.27
C ARG A 535 10.94 -6.34 9.69
N ASN A 536 11.16 -6.63 8.41
CA ASN A 536 12.42 -6.30 7.74
C ASN A 536 12.62 -4.78 7.62
N LEU A 537 11.56 -4.02 7.33
CA LEU A 537 11.60 -2.56 7.26
C LEU A 537 11.90 -1.95 8.64
N THR A 538 11.19 -2.39 9.70
CA THR A 538 11.43 -1.99 11.09
C THR A 538 12.87 -2.22 11.51
N GLN A 539 13.40 -3.43 11.30
CA GLN A 539 14.78 -3.75 11.67
C GLN A 539 15.82 -2.89 10.93
N SER A 540 15.54 -2.51 9.67
CA SER A 540 16.53 -1.84 8.83
C SER A 540 16.40 -0.32 8.78
N ASP A 541 15.20 0.23 8.95
CA ASP A 541 14.97 1.69 9.04
C ASP A 541 15.11 2.18 10.50
N PHE A 542 14.79 1.33 11.49
CA PHE A 542 14.86 1.67 12.91
C PHE A 542 15.57 0.56 13.73
N PRO A 543 16.85 0.28 13.49
CA PRO A 543 17.57 -0.83 14.14
C PRO A 543 17.68 -0.70 15.67
N GLN A 544 17.43 0.49 16.23
CA GLN A 544 17.44 0.77 17.67
C GLN A 544 16.06 0.73 18.31
N THR A 545 15.00 0.45 17.54
CA THR A 545 13.66 0.29 18.10
C THR A 545 13.65 -0.92 19.04
N PRO A 546 13.12 -0.80 20.26
CA PRO A 546 12.99 -1.93 21.17
C PRO A 546 11.74 -2.79 20.83
N LEU A 547 10.97 -2.41 19.80
CA LEU A 547 9.80 -3.17 19.33
C LEU A 547 10.21 -4.53 18.77
N THR A 548 9.60 -5.59 19.28
CA THR A 548 9.71 -6.93 18.68
C THR A 548 8.50 -7.22 17.79
N ILE A 549 8.77 -7.77 16.59
CA ILE A 549 7.73 -8.22 15.66
C ILE A 549 7.90 -9.72 15.42
N GLY A 550 6.99 -10.49 16.00
CA GLY A 550 6.89 -11.95 15.88
C GLY A 550 6.64 -12.41 14.45
N ARG A 551 6.93 -13.68 14.18
CA ARG A 551 6.78 -14.26 12.83
C ARG A 551 5.34 -14.24 12.31
N PHE A 552 4.35 -14.20 13.21
CA PHE A 552 2.92 -14.16 12.87
C PHE A 552 2.29 -12.79 13.16
N GLY A 553 3.12 -11.77 13.35
CA GLY A 553 2.71 -10.38 13.49
C GLY A 553 2.50 -9.91 14.93
N GLU A 554 2.75 -10.75 15.93
CA GLU A 554 2.71 -10.33 17.35
C GLU A 554 3.66 -9.15 17.56
N LEU A 555 3.16 -8.09 18.20
CA LEU A 555 3.92 -6.91 18.56
C LEU A 555 4.09 -6.90 20.08
N SER A 556 5.32 -6.79 20.56
CA SER A 556 5.59 -6.65 21.98
C SER A 556 6.60 -5.53 22.25
N PRO A 557 6.38 -4.74 23.31
CA PRO A 557 7.44 -3.88 23.85
C PRO A 557 8.60 -4.75 24.37
N PRO A 558 9.75 -4.15 24.71
CA PRO A 558 10.81 -4.89 25.41
C PRO A 558 10.27 -5.47 26.72
N GLU A 559 10.72 -6.67 27.09
CA GLU A 559 10.37 -7.23 28.40
C GLU A 559 10.83 -6.26 29.51
N PRO A 560 10.04 -6.07 30.57
CA PRO A 560 10.49 -5.32 31.73
C PRO A 560 11.79 -5.95 32.23
N ILE A 561 12.85 -5.15 32.36
CA ILE A 561 14.09 -5.63 32.99
C ILE A 561 13.71 -5.97 34.44
N SER A 562 13.61 -7.27 34.75
CA SER A 562 13.48 -7.71 36.14
C SER A 562 14.61 -7.07 36.94
N PRO A 563 14.33 -6.37 38.05
CA PRO A 563 15.38 -5.83 38.88
C PRO A 563 16.32 -6.98 39.24
N SER A 564 17.60 -6.83 38.92
CA SER A 564 18.60 -7.81 39.32
C SER A 564 18.47 -8.03 40.83
N PRO A 565 18.43 -9.27 41.33
CA PRO A 565 18.37 -9.50 42.76
C PRO A 565 19.52 -8.73 43.39
N SER A 566 19.17 -7.75 44.22
CA SER A 566 20.13 -6.98 45.00
C SER A 566 21.06 -7.97 45.68
N SER A 567 22.36 -7.87 45.40
CA SER A 567 23.37 -8.67 46.06
C SER A 567 23.14 -8.58 47.57
N PRO A 568 23.10 -9.71 48.30
CA PRO A 568 22.86 -9.67 49.74
C PRO A 568 23.91 -8.78 50.39
N SER A 569 23.45 -7.81 51.19
CA SER A 569 24.30 -6.98 52.02
C SER A 569 25.22 -7.89 52.86
N PRO A 570 26.54 -7.63 52.92
CA PRO A 570 27.45 -8.43 53.71
C PRO A 570 27.24 -8.07 55.18
N GLY A 571 26.39 -8.82 55.87
CA GLY A 571 26.10 -8.45 57.26
C GLY A 571 25.03 -9.27 57.95
N GLU A 572 25.08 -10.59 57.87
CA GLU A 572 24.63 -11.44 58.97
C GLU A 572 25.39 -12.77 58.90
N LYS A 573 26.28 -12.95 59.89
CA LYS A 573 27.06 -14.18 60.09
C LYS A 573 26.24 -15.15 60.96
N PRO A 574 26.54 -16.46 60.86
CA PRO A 574 25.59 -17.56 61.00
C PRO A 574 25.03 -17.80 62.40
#